data_AF-A0A0B5I6E7-F1
#
_entry.id   AF-A0A0B5I6E7-F1
#
_cell.length_a   1.000
_cell.length_b   1.000
_cell.length_c   1.000
_cell.angle_alpha   90.00
_cell.angle_beta   90.00
_cell.angle_gamma   90.00
#
_symmetry.space_group_name_H-M   'P 1'
#
loop_
_entity.id
_entity.type
_entity.pdbx_description
1 polymer ?
#
loop_
_entity_poly.entity_id
_entity_poly.type
_entity_poly.pdbx_seq_one_letter_code
_entity_poly.pdbx_strand_id
1 'polypeptide(L)'
;MDHFDQVDLVYTDLHVADMYEALGYGADEARRKAVKNLRGVRAKVGAAVAEADPTGVRVRARGMSEFGDVPAYRELHRTVLDAVAADPVVRETCDALTGIFLAGKLAPGQVTDERQREVCRAYICAEVPLFLDTPAILGVPSSLNCYHQALPLADLLYGRGSGLRASRNQGHGILTPVETAAETTVEGAA
;
A
#
# COMPACT_ATOMS: atom_id res chain seq x y z
N MET A 1 4.98 -3.85 19.92
CA MET A 1 6.33 -4.29 19.46
C MET A 1 6.63 -5.74 19.84
N ASP A 2 5.67 -6.44 20.46
CA ASP A 2 5.91 -7.74 21.11
C ASP A 2 5.73 -8.93 20.16
N HIS A 3 5.31 -8.67 18.91
CA HIS A 3 4.96 -9.70 17.94
C HIS A 3 5.87 -9.77 16.70
N PHE A 4 6.73 -8.76 16.48
CA PHE A 4 7.60 -8.69 15.29
C PHE A 4 8.99 -8.20 15.67
N ASP A 5 10.03 -8.90 15.23
CA ASP A 5 11.43 -8.48 15.46
C ASP A 5 11.76 -7.16 14.75
N GLN A 6 11.16 -6.92 13.59
CA GLN A 6 11.30 -5.73 12.75
C GLN A 6 9.94 -5.31 12.17
N VAL A 7 9.74 -3.99 12.04
CA VAL A 7 8.55 -3.39 11.40
C VAL A 7 9.00 -2.34 10.39
N ASP A 8 8.57 -2.47 9.13
CA ASP A 8 8.79 -1.47 8.09
C ASP A 8 7.45 -0.78 7.76
N LEU A 9 7.35 0.51 8.06
CA LEU A 9 6.26 1.36 7.62
C LEU A 9 6.56 1.86 6.20
N VAL A 10 5.90 1.23 5.22
CA VAL A 10 6.00 1.61 3.82
C VAL A 10 4.94 2.65 3.49
N TYR A 11 5.36 3.82 3.00
CA TYR A 11 4.45 4.80 2.43
C TYR A 11 4.62 4.87 0.90
N THR A 12 3.51 5.04 0.21
CA THR A 12 3.51 5.07 -1.26
C THR A 12 3.89 6.45 -1.77
N ASP A 13 5.07 6.55 -2.37
CA ASP A 13 5.56 7.77 -3.00
C ASP A 13 5.79 7.67 -4.51
N LEU A 14 5.35 6.57 -5.11
CA LEU A 14 5.24 6.39 -6.55
C LEU A 14 3.88 6.89 -7.06
N HIS A 15 3.84 7.37 -8.30
CA HIS A 15 2.62 7.78 -9.03
C HIS A 15 1.77 8.89 -8.39
N VAL A 16 2.23 9.54 -7.31
CA VAL A 16 1.42 10.55 -6.60
C VAL A 16 1.14 11.79 -7.46
N ALA A 17 2.12 12.25 -8.23
CA ALA A 17 1.93 13.37 -9.16
C ALA A 17 0.99 12.96 -10.31
N ASP A 18 1.23 11.81 -10.93
CA ASP A 18 0.38 11.26 -11.99
C ASP A 18 -1.08 11.13 -11.54
N MET A 19 -1.30 10.70 -10.30
CA MET A 19 -2.63 10.56 -9.72
C MET A 19 -3.31 11.92 -9.55
N TYR A 20 -2.59 12.96 -9.11
CA TYR A 20 -3.15 14.32 -9.09
C TYR A 20 -3.48 14.79 -10.51
N GLU A 21 -2.64 14.56 -11.50
CA GLU A 21 -2.97 14.93 -12.89
C GLU A 21 -4.23 14.21 -13.39
N ALA A 22 -4.34 12.90 -13.13
CA ALA A 22 -5.52 12.11 -13.49
C ALA A 22 -6.79 12.58 -12.76
N LEU A 23 -6.65 13.19 -11.58
CA LEU A 23 -7.75 13.80 -10.84
C LEU A 23 -8.07 15.24 -11.28
N GLY A 24 -7.48 15.71 -12.39
CA GLY A 24 -7.83 16.98 -13.05
C GLY A 24 -6.94 18.17 -12.70
N TYR A 25 -5.83 17.96 -12.00
CA TYR A 25 -4.85 19.02 -11.72
C TYR A 25 -3.94 19.24 -12.92
N GLY A 26 -3.56 20.50 -13.19
CA GLY A 26 -2.51 20.77 -14.18
C GLY A 26 -1.15 20.23 -13.73
N ALA A 27 -0.30 19.79 -14.66
CA ALA A 27 0.96 19.10 -14.35
C ALA A 27 1.86 19.81 -13.31
N ASP A 28 2.06 21.13 -13.43
CA ASP A 28 2.84 21.90 -12.45
C ASP A 28 2.17 21.99 -11.07
N GLU A 29 0.84 22.04 -11.03
CA GLU A 29 0.09 22.01 -9.77
C GLU A 29 0.16 20.63 -9.14
N ALA A 30 -0.04 19.57 -9.92
CA ALA A 30 0.06 18.18 -9.50
C ALA A 30 1.44 17.87 -8.91
N ARG A 31 2.53 18.29 -9.58
CA ARG A 31 3.90 18.14 -9.06
C ARG A 31 4.09 18.83 -7.71
N ARG A 32 3.68 20.10 -7.61
CA ARG A 32 3.80 20.88 -6.35
C ARG A 32 2.97 20.24 -5.22
N LYS A 33 1.77 19.76 -5.54
CA LYS A 33 0.86 19.13 -4.59
C LYS A 33 1.39 17.78 -4.12
N ALA A 34 1.93 16.97 -5.02
CA ALA A 34 2.61 15.72 -4.70
C ALA A 34 3.79 15.95 -3.76
N VAL A 35 4.70 16.89 -4.06
CA VAL A 35 5.83 17.22 -3.18
C VAL A 35 5.36 17.65 -1.79
N LYS A 36 4.36 18.53 -1.71
CA LYS A 36 3.81 18.99 -0.42
C LYS A 36 3.18 17.84 0.36
N ASN A 37 2.41 16.99 -0.31
CA ASN A 37 1.76 15.84 0.30
C ASN A 37 2.79 14.83 0.83
N LEU A 38 3.76 14.45 0.00
CA LEU A 38 4.82 13.51 0.35
C LEU A 38 5.68 14.02 1.50
N ARG A 39 5.99 15.32 1.54
CA ARG A 39 6.70 15.92 2.70
C ARG A 39 5.90 15.73 3.99
N GLY A 40 4.58 15.94 3.94
CA GLY A 40 3.70 15.75 5.08
C GLY A 40 3.61 14.28 5.53
N VAL A 41 3.48 13.35 4.59
CA VAL A 41 3.47 11.90 4.87
C VAL A 41 4.79 11.47 5.48
N ARG A 42 5.92 11.82 4.87
CA ARG A 42 7.27 11.50 5.38
C ARG A 42 7.49 12.02 6.80
N ALA A 43 7.09 13.27 7.08
CA ALA A 43 7.20 13.84 8.41
C ALA A 43 6.35 13.08 9.45
N LYS A 44 5.09 12.74 9.11
CA LYS A 44 4.19 12.00 10.00
C LYS A 44 4.69 10.58 10.28
N VAL A 45 5.07 9.84 9.23
CA VAL A 45 5.58 8.47 9.38
C VAL A 45 6.89 8.50 10.15
N GLY A 46 7.81 9.41 9.82
CA GLY A 46 9.08 9.56 10.53
C GLY A 46 8.89 9.88 12.02
N ALA A 47 7.95 10.77 12.36
CA ALA A 47 7.61 11.06 13.76
C ALA A 47 7.05 9.82 14.48
N ALA A 48 6.12 9.09 13.84
CA ALA A 48 5.55 7.87 14.42
C ALA A 48 6.61 6.76 14.62
N VAL A 49 7.56 6.61 13.69
CA VAL A 49 8.68 5.68 13.84
C VAL A 49 9.57 6.08 15.00
N ALA A 50 9.95 7.36 15.10
CA ALA A 50 10.81 7.86 16.19
C ALA A 50 10.14 7.75 17.57
N GLU A 51 8.82 7.92 17.63
CA GLU A 51 8.04 7.72 18.86
C GLU A 51 7.95 6.24 19.25
N ALA A 52 7.69 5.36 18.28
CA ALA A 52 7.54 3.92 18.52
C ALA A 52 8.87 3.20 18.80
N ASP A 53 9.97 3.67 18.20
CA ASP A 53 11.32 3.14 18.39
C ASP A 53 12.37 4.27 18.34
N PRO A 54 12.64 4.93 19.49
CA PRO A 54 13.66 5.97 19.57
C PRO A 54 15.07 5.51 19.23
N THR A 55 15.35 4.20 19.26
CA THR A 55 16.66 3.63 18.92
C THR A 55 16.84 3.44 17.41
N GLY A 56 15.74 3.40 16.65
CA GLY A 56 15.74 3.19 15.20
C GLY A 56 16.22 1.81 14.75
N VAL A 57 16.26 0.82 15.66
CA VAL A 57 16.80 -0.52 15.37
C VAL A 57 15.76 -1.41 14.70
N ARG A 58 14.53 -1.39 15.23
CA ARG A 58 13.44 -2.33 14.91
C ARG A 58 12.38 -1.73 14.00
N VAL A 59 12.11 -0.42 14.09
CA VAL A 59 11.09 0.23 13.25
C VAL A 59 11.74 1.15 12.23
N ARG A 60 11.32 1.04 10.96
CA ARG A 60 11.85 1.83 9.85
C ARG A 60 10.72 2.43 9.03
N ALA A 61 10.94 3.64 8.52
CA ALA A 61 10.09 4.27 7.52
C ALA A 61 10.75 4.12 6.15
N ARG A 62 10.00 3.68 5.14
CA ARG A 62 10.50 3.56 3.76
C ARG A 62 9.49 4.09 2.76
N GLY A 63 9.97 4.87 1.80
CA GLY A 63 9.22 5.16 0.59
C GLY A 63 9.25 3.95 -0.34
N MET A 64 8.12 3.63 -0.96
CA MET A 64 8.05 2.56 -1.96
C MET A 64 9.05 2.76 -3.11
N SER A 65 9.37 4.00 -3.44
CA SER A 65 10.41 4.36 -4.42
C SER A 65 11.80 3.80 -4.09
N GLU A 66 12.12 3.57 -2.82
CA GLU A 66 13.40 2.98 -2.40
C GLU A 66 13.55 1.53 -2.87
N PHE A 67 12.45 0.81 -3.10
CA PHE A 67 12.48 -0.55 -3.62
C PHE A 67 12.74 -0.60 -5.13
N GLY A 68 12.64 0.54 -5.82
CA GLY A 68 12.88 0.63 -7.26
C GLY A 68 14.27 0.17 -7.69
N ASP A 69 15.25 0.16 -6.78
CA ASP A 69 16.61 -0.31 -7.02
C ASP A 69 16.89 -1.74 -6.53
N VAL A 70 15.93 -2.37 -5.85
CA VAL A 70 16.06 -3.73 -5.33
C VAL A 70 15.78 -4.74 -6.46
N PRO A 71 16.74 -5.62 -6.82
CA PRO A 71 16.55 -6.59 -7.90
C PRO A 71 15.31 -7.49 -7.73
N ALA A 72 15.05 -7.95 -6.50
CA ALA A 72 13.88 -8.75 -6.19
C ALA A 72 12.57 -8.00 -6.46
N TYR A 73 12.48 -6.72 -6.07
CA TYR A 73 11.30 -5.89 -6.35
C TYR A 73 11.09 -5.70 -7.85
N ARG A 74 12.16 -5.40 -8.61
CA ARG A 74 12.07 -5.23 -10.07
C ARG A 74 11.55 -6.48 -10.77
N GLU A 75 12.04 -7.64 -10.37
CA GLU A 75 11.62 -8.93 -10.95
C GLU A 75 10.17 -9.28 -10.61
N LEU A 76 9.77 -9.07 -9.35
CA LEU A 76 8.40 -9.26 -8.92
C LEU A 76 7.46 -8.28 -9.62
N HIS A 77 7.86 -7.02 -9.77
CA HIS A 77 7.06 -6.01 -10.46
C HIS A 77 6.88 -6.37 -11.94
N ARG A 78 7.93 -6.82 -12.62
CA ARG A 78 7.83 -7.35 -14.00
C ARG A 78 6.87 -8.54 -14.07
N THR A 79 6.98 -9.47 -13.14
CA THR A 79 6.08 -10.64 -13.05
C THR A 79 4.62 -10.21 -12.88
N VAL A 80 4.35 -9.20 -12.06
CA VAL A 80 3.01 -8.63 -11.89
C VAL A 80 2.49 -8.05 -13.20
N LEU A 81 3.30 -7.24 -13.89
CA LEU A 81 2.90 -6.64 -15.17
C LEU A 81 2.61 -7.69 -16.24
N ASP A 82 3.47 -8.72 -16.34
CA ASP A 82 3.29 -9.84 -17.27
C ASP A 82 2.01 -10.63 -16.94
N ALA A 83 1.74 -10.90 -15.65
CA ALA A 83 0.52 -11.58 -15.20
C ALA A 83 -0.74 -10.76 -15.48
N VAL A 84 -0.69 -9.45 -15.25
CA VAL A 84 -1.78 -8.51 -15.53
C VAL A 84 -2.08 -8.42 -17.04
N ALA A 85 -1.08 -8.61 -17.89
CA ALA A 85 -1.26 -8.68 -19.34
C ALA A 85 -1.84 -10.04 -19.79
N ALA A 86 -1.36 -11.14 -19.21
CA ALA A 86 -1.65 -12.50 -19.68
C ALA A 86 -2.85 -13.20 -19.01
N ASP A 87 -3.13 -12.91 -17.74
CA ASP A 87 -4.14 -13.61 -16.93
C ASP A 87 -5.36 -12.69 -16.68
N PRO A 88 -6.54 -13.01 -17.25
CA PRO A 88 -7.77 -12.23 -17.02
C PRO A 88 -8.16 -12.08 -15.56
N VAL A 89 -7.95 -13.12 -14.74
CA VAL A 89 -8.33 -13.10 -13.32
C VAL A 89 -7.46 -12.11 -12.55
N VAL A 90 -6.16 -12.09 -12.85
CA VAL A 90 -5.23 -11.12 -12.26
C VAL A 90 -5.61 -9.69 -12.69
N ARG A 91 -5.89 -9.49 -13.99
CA ARG A 91 -6.32 -8.19 -14.52
C ARG A 91 -7.59 -7.69 -13.84
N GLU A 92 -8.64 -8.49 -13.80
CA GLU A 92 -9.92 -8.14 -13.18
C GLU A 92 -9.76 -7.81 -11.69
N THR A 93 -8.88 -8.52 -10.98
CA THR A 93 -8.57 -8.22 -9.57
C THR A 93 -7.89 -6.86 -9.42
N CYS A 94 -6.90 -6.54 -10.25
CA CYS A 94 -6.26 -5.22 -10.26
C CYS A 94 -7.23 -4.09 -10.64
N ASP A 95 -8.16 -4.35 -11.56
CA ASP A 95 -9.17 -3.39 -11.98
C ASP A 95 -10.22 -3.16 -10.86
N ALA A 96 -10.56 -4.20 -10.09
CA ALA A 96 -11.42 -4.08 -8.91
C ALA A 96 -10.76 -3.23 -7.81
N LEU A 97 -9.48 -3.46 -7.52
CA LEU A 97 -8.71 -2.63 -6.57
C LEU A 97 -8.62 -1.18 -7.03
N THR A 98 -8.41 -0.96 -8.31
CA THR A 98 -8.45 0.37 -8.95
C THR A 98 -9.78 1.06 -8.71
N GLY A 99 -10.90 0.34 -8.90
CA GLY A 99 -12.25 0.85 -8.61
C GLY A 99 -12.45 1.24 -7.14
N ILE A 100 -12.02 0.40 -6.20
CA ILE A 100 -12.11 0.67 -4.76
C ILE A 100 -11.30 1.91 -4.39
N PHE A 101 -10.06 2.03 -4.88
CA PHE A 101 -9.20 3.17 -4.58
C PHE A 101 -9.78 4.48 -5.12
N LEU A 102 -10.24 4.50 -6.37
CA LEU A 102 -10.77 5.69 -7.02
C LEU A 102 -12.13 6.11 -6.44
N ALA A 103 -12.97 5.16 -6.00
CA ALA A 103 -14.21 5.48 -5.30
C ALA A 103 -13.97 6.31 -4.02
N GLY A 104 -12.83 6.14 -3.35
CA GLY A 104 -12.42 6.94 -2.20
C GLY A 104 -11.82 8.32 -2.55
N LYS A 105 -11.58 8.61 -3.83
CA LYS A 105 -10.98 9.88 -4.31
C LYS A 105 -11.95 10.75 -5.09
N LEU A 106 -12.94 10.14 -5.75
CA LEU A 106 -13.90 10.80 -6.62
C LEU A 106 -15.19 11.16 -5.87
N ALA A 107 -15.94 12.11 -6.41
CA ALA A 107 -17.26 12.43 -5.89
C ALA A 107 -18.22 11.24 -6.11
N PRO A 108 -19.19 11.00 -5.19
CA PRO A 108 -20.20 9.95 -5.39
C PRO A 108 -20.91 10.08 -6.74
N GLY A 109 -20.92 9.00 -7.52
CA GLY A 109 -21.56 8.95 -8.85
C GLY A 109 -20.71 9.51 -9.99
N GLN A 110 -19.51 10.02 -9.74
CA GLN A 110 -18.58 10.43 -10.79
C GLN A 110 -18.07 9.19 -11.55
N VAL A 111 -18.20 9.21 -12.88
CA VAL A 111 -17.67 8.15 -13.74
C VAL A 111 -16.15 8.27 -13.82
N THR A 112 -15.45 7.17 -13.52
CA THR A 112 -14.00 7.08 -13.66
C THR A 112 -13.59 7.02 -15.13
N ASP A 113 -12.72 7.92 -15.55
CA ASP A 113 -12.15 7.93 -16.90
C ASP A 113 -11.00 6.92 -17.08
N GLU A 114 -10.59 6.68 -18.32
CA GLU A 114 -9.54 5.69 -18.63
C GLU A 114 -8.18 6.11 -18.07
N ARG A 115 -7.85 7.40 -18.10
CA ARG A 115 -6.56 7.90 -17.60
C ARG A 115 -6.42 7.67 -16.10
N GLN A 116 -7.50 7.88 -15.34
CA GLN A 116 -7.59 7.58 -13.91
C GLN A 116 -7.39 6.09 -13.64
N ARG A 117 -8.03 5.22 -14.44
CA ARG A 117 -7.85 3.77 -14.33
C ARG A 117 -6.41 3.36 -14.60
N GLU A 118 -5.81 3.84 -15.68
CA GLU A 118 -4.43 3.51 -16.06
C GLU A 118 -3.42 3.90 -14.98
N VAL A 119 -3.48 5.14 -14.48
CA VAL A 119 -2.56 5.63 -13.45
C VAL A 119 -2.77 4.87 -12.14
N CYS A 120 -4.02 4.64 -11.75
CA CYS A 120 -4.32 3.88 -10.53
C CYS A 120 -3.87 2.43 -10.64
N ARG A 121 -4.05 1.79 -11.80
CA ARG A 121 -3.59 0.43 -12.05
C ARG A 121 -2.08 0.33 -12.00
N ALA A 122 -1.35 1.31 -12.56
CA ALA A 122 0.11 1.39 -12.42
C ALA A 122 0.54 1.48 -10.95
N TYR A 123 -0.14 2.32 -10.16
CA TYR A 123 0.06 2.41 -8.72
C TYR A 123 -0.19 1.07 -8.01
N ILE A 124 -1.33 0.42 -8.27
CA ILE A 124 -1.66 -0.88 -7.66
C ILE A 124 -0.61 -1.93 -8.05
N CYS A 125 -0.23 -2.03 -9.33
CA CYS A 125 0.78 -2.97 -9.80
C CYS A 125 2.15 -2.75 -9.12
N ALA A 126 2.50 -1.50 -8.80
CA ALA A 126 3.72 -1.18 -8.05
C ALA A 126 3.65 -1.63 -6.58
N GLU A 127 2.47 -1.70 -5.97
CA GLU A 127 2.30 -2.20 -4.59
C GLU A 127 2.30 -3.74 -4.50
N VAL A 128 1.76 -4.44 -5.51
CA VAL A 128 1.59 -5.91 -5.48
C VAL A 128 2.87 -6.68 -5.10
N PRO A 129 4.10 -6.33 -5.51
CA PRO A 129 5.32 -7.00 -5.06
C PRO A 129 5.45 -7.14 -3.53
N LEU A 130 4.98 -6.16 -2.77
CA LEU A 130 4.98 -6.19 -1.30
C LEU A 130 3.95 -7.17 -0.70
N PHE A 131 2.99 -7.61 -1.49
CA PHE A 131 2.06 -8.67 -1.14
C PHE A 131 2.54 -10.05 -1.61
N LEU A 132 3.50 -10.10 -2.53
CA LEU A 132 4.03 -11.35 -3.09
C LEU A 132 5.22 -11.89 -2.31
N ASP A 133 6.26 -11.09 -2.12
CA ASP A 133 7.50 -11.56 -1.50
C ASP A 133 8.32 -10.40 -0.90
N THR A 134 7.73 -9.71 0.08
CA THR A 134 8.46 -8.78 0.95
C THR A 134 9.69 -9.43 1.60
N PRO A 135 9.70 -10.74 1.99
CA PRO A 135 10.92 -11.41 2.45
C PRO A 135 12.10 -11.24 1.49
N ALA A 136 11.89 -11.48 0.19
CA ALA A 136 12.92 -11.28 -0.83
C ALA A 136 13.31 -9.80 -1.03
N ILE A 137 12.35 -8.88 -0.91
CA ILE A 137 12.59 -7.43 -1.09
C ILE A 137 13.40 -6.85 0.07
N LEU A 138 13.07 -7.22 1.31
CA LEU A 138 13.69 -6.67 2.52
C LEU A 138 14.83 -7.53 3.07
N GLY A 139 15.07 -8.72 2.50
CA GLY A 139 16.11 -9.64 2.97
C GLY A 139 15.80 -10.25 4.35
N VAL A 140 14.52 -10.50 4.64
CA VAL A 140 14.05 -11.06 5.91
C VAL A 140 13.54 -12.50 5.72
N PRO A 141 13.55 -13.37 6.74
CA PRO A 141 13.17 -14.77 6.58
C PRO A 141 11.67 -14.97 6.31
N SER A 142 10.82 -14.09 6.85
CA SER A 142 9.36 -14.07 6.63
C SER A 142 8.80 -12.67 6.86
N SER A 143 7.61 -12.40 6.33
CA SER A 143 6.96 -11.10 6.46
C SER A 143 5.44 -11.23 6.48
N LEU A 144 4.78 -10.33 7.21
CA LEU A 144 3.34 -10.15 7.19
C LEU A 144 3.03 -8.74 6.65
N ASN A 145 2.38 -8.66 5.50
CA ASN A 145 1.86 -7.39 4.99
C ASN A 145 0.55 -7.07 5.73
N CYS A 146 0.57 -6.00 6.53
CA CYS A 146 -0.54 -5.59 7.38
C CYS A 146 -1.34 -4.46 6.73
N TYR A 147 -2.64 -4.65 6.58
CA TYR A 147 -3.55 -3.64 6.02
C TYR A 147 -4.78 -3.46 6.89
N HIS A 148 -5.45 -2.32 6.79
CA HIS A 148 -6.62 -2.00 7.64
C HIS A 148 -7.95 -2.52 7.07
N GLN A 149 -7.94 -3.10 5.88
CA GLN A 149 -9.10 -3.61 5.17
C GLN A 149 -8.76 -4.88 4.41
N ALA A 150 -9.76 -5.75 4.22
CA ALA A 150 -9.65 -6.88 3.31
C ALA A 150 -9.53 -6.37 1.86
N LEU A 151 -8.52 -6.83 1.14
CA LEU A 151 -8.31 -6.51 -0.27
C LEU A 151 -8.62 -7.76 -1.12
N PRO A 152 -9.33 -7.62 -2.26
CA PRO A 152 -9.51 -8.72 -3.23
C PRO A 152 -8.20 -9.41 -3.64
N LEU A 153 -7.07 -8.68 -3.55
CA LEU A 153 -5.74 -9.22 -3.80
C LEU A 153 -5.40 -10.41 -2.90
N ALA A 154 -5.80 -10.39 -1.64
CA ALA A 154 -5.47 -11.48 -0.71
C ALA A 154 -6.09 -12.81 -1.18
N ASP A 155 -7.36 -12.80 -1.55
CA ASP A 155 -8.04 -13.99 -2.07
C ASP A 155 -7.37 -14.51 -3.35
N LEU A 156 -6.97 -13.60 -4.24
CA LEU A 156 -6.23 -13.95 -5.45
C LEU A 156 -4.90 -14.63 -5.12
N LEU A 157 -4.11 -14.09 -4.18
CA LEU A 157 -2.74 -14.52 -3.93
C LEU A 157 -2.66 -15.83 -3.12
N TYR A 158 -3.58 -16.03 -2.17
CA TYR A 158 -3.60 -17.21 -1.29
C TYR A 158 -4.58 -18.30 -1.74
N GLY A 159 -5.43 -18.02 -2.75
CA GLY A 159 -6.34 -18.99 -3.35
C GLY A 159 -5.65 -20.04 -4.24
N ARG A 160 -6.45 -20.92 -4.86
CA ARG A 160 -6.01 -21.83 -5.93
C ARG A 160 -6.46 -21.27 -7.29
N GLY A 161 -5.65 -21.39 -8.34
CA GLY A 161 -6.10 -21.19 -9.74
C GLY A 161 -5.37 -20.12 -10.58
N SER A 162 -4.99 -18.98 -10.03
CA SER A 162 -4.14 -17.97 -10.70
C SER A 162 -2.64 -18.33 -10.69
N GLY A 163 -1.89 -17.83 -11.68
CA GLY A 163 -0.43 -17.99 -11.76
C GLY A 163 0.35 -17.08 -10.79
N LEU A 164 -0.30 -16.04 -10.26
CA LEU A 164 0.29 -15.09 -9.32
C LEU A 164 0.04 -15.54 -7.87
N ARG A 165 1.10 -15.89 -7.14
CA ARG A 165 1.05 -16.48 -5.80
C ARG A 165 2.01 -15.77 -4.85
N ALA A 166 1.58 -15.57 -3.61
CA ALA A 166 2.49 -15.15 -2.56
C ALA A 166 3.52 -16.24 -2.26
N SER A 167 4.74 -15.81 -1.93
CA SER A 167 5.79 -16.67 -1.41
C SER A 167 5.32 -17.38 -0.14
N ARG A 168 5.81 -18.61 0.11
CA ARG A 168 5.44 -19.40 1.31
C ARG A 168 5.77 -18.70 2.64
N ASN A 169 6.69 -17.73 2.59
CA ASN A 169 7.14 -16.95 3.74
C ASN A 169 6.48 -15.56 3.82
N GLN A 170 5.55 -15.26 2.90
CA GLN A 170 4.77 -14.04 2.86
C GLN A 170 3.36 -14.32 3.37
N GLY A 171 2.91 -13.53 4.33
CA GLY A 171 1.53 -13.53 4.82
C GLY A 171 0.83 -12.18 4.58
N HIS A 172 -0.48 -12.17 4.77
CA HIS A 172 -1.29 -10.95 4.80
C HIS A 172 -2.15 -10.94 6.08
N GLY A 173 -2.18 -9.81 6.77
CA GLY A 173 -2.93 -9.62 8.00
C GLY A 173 -3.82 -8.38 7.91
N ILE A 174 -5.05 -8.49 8.42
CA ILE A 174 -5.96 -7.35 8.55
C ILE A 174 -5.88 -6.83 9.99
N LEU A 175 -5.52 -5.55 10.16
CA LEU A 175 -5.42 -4.90 11.46
C LEU A 175 -6.61 -3.97 11.68
N THR A 176 -7.35 -4.21 12.76
CA THR A 176 -8.41 -3.33 13.24
C THR A 176 -7.99 -2.71 14.57
N PRO A 177 -8.16 -1.39 14.77
CA PRO A 177 -7.98 -0.79 16.10
C PRO A 177 -8.82 -1.54 17.12
N VAL A 178 -8.23 -1.82 18.29
CA VAL A 178 -9.01 -2.27 19.43
C VAL A 178 -9.89 -1.09 19.83
N GLU A 179 -11.21 -1.29 19.95
CA GLU A 179 -12.08 -0.29 20.57
C GLU A 179 -11.57 -0.05 21.99
N THR A 180 -10.84 1.03 22.19
CA THR A 180 -10.53 1.50 23.53
C THR A 180 -11.86 1.98 24.08
N ALA A 181 -12.48 1.21 24.99
CA ALA A 181 -13.66 1.65 25.71
C ALA A 181 -13.35 3.05 26.25
N ALA A 182 -14.06 4.07 25.74
CA ALA A 182 -13.94 5.41 26.26
C ALA A 182 -14.21 5.30 27.76
N GLU A 183 -13.20 5.63 28.57
CA GLU A 183 -13.38 5.88 30.00
C GLU A 183 -14.48 6.92 30.10
N THR A 184 -15.69 6.43 30.36
CA THR A 184 -16.81 7.26 30.71
C THR A 184 -16.50 7.68 32.13
N THR A 185 -15.77 8.78 32.27
CA THR A 185 -15.77 9.53 33.52
C THR A 185 -17.20 10.05 33.67
N VAL A 186 -18.07 9.21 34.23
CA VAL A 186 -19.29 9.65 34.87
C VAL A 186 -18.83 10.40 36.11
N GLU A 187 -18.55 11.69 35.95
CA GLU A 187 -18.49 12.59 37.10
C GLU A 187 -19.93 12.77 37.56
N GLY A 188 -20.29 11.96 38.57
CA GLY A 188 -21.57 12.02 39.25
C GLY A 188 -21.70 13.29 40.11
N ALA A 189 -22.87 13.91 39.99
CA ALA A 189 -23.69 14.43 41.08
C ALA A 189 -23.02 15.23 42.22
N ALA A 190 -23.31 16.54 42.29
CA ALA A 190 -24.27 17.13 43.23
C ALA A 190 -24.39 18.64 43.00
#